data_AF-A0A7C1MM60-F1
#
_entry.id   AF-A0A7C1MM60-F1
#
_cell.length_a   1.000
_cell.length_b   1.000
_cell.length_c   1.000
_cell.angle_alpha   90.00
_cell.angle_beta   90.00
_cell.angle_gamma   90.00
#
_symmetry.space_group_name_H-M   'P 1'
#
loop_
_entity.id
_entity.type
_entity.pdbx_description
1 polymer ?
#
loop_
_entity_poly.entity_id
_entity_poly.type
_entity_poly.pdbx_seq_one_letter_code
_entity_poly.pdbx_strand_id
1 'polypeptide(L)'
;AVFEQIHANLKRWFTDVPVHLIQENRAQIGKGERSGEDQIQLGRRNFLRFAGAKVAHGASKWLVDAAPEQDEATSQRFIFPSDGSSSRPSAYQELLAERAESLPWRDHQLPWRSLVFSDACNACLTCAQRCPTGALVPKETKSTISILFRLRQCTDCGLCGHLCPESAISCASVASSEELRAPAHRVMHRSLRQCAGCARSFVPGPDSGELCTTCQNELDVANDWKTMLIDSS
;
A
#
# COMPACT_ATOMS: atom_id res chain seq x y z
N ALA A 1 43.38 -19.12 8.59
CA ALA A 1 43.04 -18.84 10.01
C ALA A 1 41.72 -18.07 10.16
N VAL A 2 41.68 -16.73 10.08
CA VAL A 2 40.45 -15.94 10.37
C VAL A 2 39.30 -16.23 9.38
N PHE A 3 39.60 -16.27 8.07
CA PHE A 3 38.60 -16.58 7.05
C PHE A 3 38.05 -18.00 7.15
N GLU A 4 38.90 -18.97 7.51
CA GLU A 4 38.47 -20.35 7.73
C GLU A 4 37.59 -20.48 8.98
N GLN A 5 37.89 -19.72 10.03
CA GLN A 5 37.07 -19.65 11.24
C GLN A 5 35.69 -19.05 10.95
N ILE A 6 35.63 -17.98 10.16
CA ILE A 6 34.36 -17.37 9.71
C ILE A 6 33.56 -18.38 8.88
N HIS A 7 34.20 -19.07 7.95
CA HIS A 7 33.54 -20.05 7.09
C HIS A 7 33.02 -21.27 7.87
N ALA A 8 33.78 -21.75 8.87
CA ALA A 8 33.34 -22.80 9.78
C ALA A 8 32.16 -22.37 10.66
N ASN A 9 32.19 -21.13 11.18
CA ASN A 9 31.10 -20.57 11.96
C ASN A 9 29.82 -20.39 11.14
N LEU A 10 29.93 -19.90 9.89
CA LEU A 10 28.81 -19.77 8.97
C LEU A 10 28.21 -21.14 8.64
N LYS A 11 29.03 -22.15 8.33
CA LYS A 11 28.54 -23.51 8.12
C LYS A 11 27.76 -24.04 9.32
N ARG A 12 28.22 -23.79 10.54
CA ARG A 12 27.52 -24.20 11.78
C ARG A 12 26.16 -23.50 11.96
N TRP A 13 26.05 -22.24 11.56
CA TRP A 13 24.80 -21.47 11.67
C TRP A 13 23.78 -21.84 10.60
N PHE A 14 24.25 -22.25 9.41
CA PHE A 14 23.40 -22.53 8.25
C PHE A 14 23.23 -24.03 7.95
N THR A 15 23.67 -24.93 8.83
CA THR A 15 23.43 -26.38 8.67
C THR A 15 22.16 -26.84 9.38
N ASP A 16 21.36 -27.59 8.62
CA ASP A 16 20.28 -28.54 8.97
C ASP A 16 19.18 -28.15 9.96
N VAL A 17 19.05 -26.89 10.36
CA VAL A 17 17.79 -26.43 10.92
C VAL A 17 16.90 -26.00 9.76
N PRO A 18 15.86 -26.75 9.39
CA PRO A 18 14.81 -26.21 8.55
C PRO A 18 14.27 -24.97 9.28
N VAL A 19 14.63 -23.78 8.80
CA VAL A 19 13.93 -22.52 9.12
C VAL A 19 12.47 -22.76 8.79
N HIS A 20 11.66 -23.21 9.74
CA HIS A 20 10.23 -23.31 9.52
C HIS A 20 9.77 -21.88 9.30
N LEU A 21 9.59 -21.50 8.03
CA LEU A 21 8.78 -20.35 7.70
C LEU A 21 7.44 -20.68 8.34
N ILE A 22 7.07 -19.93 9.37
CA ILE A 22 5.77 -20.06 10.02
C ILE A 22 4.74 -19.63 8.97
N GLN A 23 4.38 -20.55 8.08
CA GLN A 23 3.43 -20.32 7.00
C GLN A 23 2.00 -20.68 7.39
N GLU A 24 1.77 -21.22 8.59
CA GLU A 24 0.46 -21.79 8.93
C GLU A 24 -0.32 -21.07 10.03
N ASN A 25 0.17 -19.96 10.57
CA ASN A 25 -0.65 -19.09 11.40
C ASN A 25 -0.62 -17.67 10.84
N ARG A 26 -1.43 -17.43 9.80
CA ARG A 26 -2.12 -16.14 9.76
C ARG A 26 -2.82 -16.05 11.12
N ALA A 27 -2.32 -15.18 11.99
CA ALA A 27 -3.04 -14.83 13.21
C ALA A 27 -4.49 -14.62 12.80
N GLN A 28 -5.40 -15.36 13.42
CA GLN A 28 -6.82 -15.19 13.17
C GLN A 28 -7.09 -13.69 13.21
N ILE A 29 -7.72 -13.16 12.17
CA ILE A 29 -8.22 -11.79 12.18
C ILE A 29 -9.07 -11.71 13.44
N GLY A 30 -8.55 -11.04 14.47
CA GLY A 30 -9.30 -10.85 15.69
C GLY A 30 -10.61 -10.20 15.28
N LYS A 31 -11.74 -10.85 15.57
CA LYS A 31 -13.08 -10.26 15.44
C LYS A 31 -13.31 -9.17 16.49
N GLY A 32 -12.27 -8.41 16.82
CA GLY A 32 -12.40 -7.25 17.68
C GLY A 32 -13.13 -6.18 16.90
N GLU A 33 -14.35 -5.84 17.32
CA GLU A 33 -14.92 -4.55 17.00
C GLU A 33 -13.91 -3.47 17.39
N ARG A 34 -13.63 -2.54 16.47
CA ARG A 34 -12.82 -1.36 16.79
C ARG A 34 -13.60 -0.54 17.81
N SER A 35 -13.33 -0.74 19.10
CA SER A 35 -13.81 0.13 20.17
C SER A 35 -13.26 1.54 19.93
N GLY A 36 -14.09 2.57 20.12
CA GLY A 36 -13.68 3.98 20.05
C GLY A 36 -12.57 4.35 21.04
N GLU A 37 -12.25 3.46 21.99
CA GLU A 37 -11.17 3.60 22.96
C GLU A 37 -9.77 3.45 22.36
N ASP A 38 -9.64 2.86 21.15
CA ASP A 38 -8.38 2.81 20.40
C ASP A 38 -8.02 4.15 19.72
N GLN A 39 -8.91 5.14 19.80
CA GLN A 39 -8.63 6.49 19.32
C GLN A 39 -7.85 7.26 20.38
N ILE A 40 -6.68 7.76 20.00
CA ILE A 40 -5.91 8.69 20.83
C ILE A 40 -6.80 9.90 21.14
N GLN A 41 -7.26 10.01 22.39
CA GLN A 41 -8.05 11.13 22.91
C GLN A 41 -7.19 12.41 22.92
N LEU A 42 -7.03 13.05 21.77
CA LEU A 42 -6.34 14.32 21.65
C LEU A 42 -7.29 15.43 22.09
N GLY A 43 -6.97 16.10 23.19
CA GLY A 43 -7.67 17.32 23.59
C GLY A 43 -7.65 18.36 22.47
N ARG A 44 -8.67 19.23 22.43
CA ARG A 44 -8.91 20.23 21.37
C ARG A 44 -7.66 21.04 20.97
N ARG A 45 -6.79 21.36 21.95
CA ARG A 45 -5.51 22.06 21.72
C ARG A 45 -4.48 21.19 21.00
N ASN A 46 -4.36 19.91 21.36
CA ASN A 46 -3.48 18.97 20.69
C ASN A 46 -4.01 18.60 19.30
N PHE A 47 -5.34 18.53 19.14
CA PHE A 47 -5.98 18.40 17.83
C PHE A 47 -5.66 19.59 16.92
N LEU A 48 -5.74 20.83 17.40
CA LEU A 48 -5.41 22.02 16.61
C LEU A 48 -3.91 22.11 16.27
N ARG A 49 -3.01 21.67 17.14
CA ARG A 49 -1.58 21.55 16.80
C ARG A 49 -1.33 20.47 15.75
N PHE A 50 -2.00 19.33 15.85
CA PHE A 50 -1.93 18.24 14.87
C PHE A 50 -2.51 18.64 13.51
N ALA A 51 -3.66 19.34 13.50
CA ALA A 51 -4.29 19.83 12.28
C ALA A 51 -3.52 21.01 11.67
N GLY A 52 -2.98 21.92 12.49
CA GLY A 52 -2.12 23.03 12.05
C GLY A 52 -0.84 22.56 11.36
N ALA A 53 -0.25 21.45 11.83
CA ALA A 53 0.90 20.83 11.17
C ALA A 53 0.58 20.32 9.75
N LYS A 54 -0.67 19.97 9.43
CA LYS A 54 -1.10 19.56 8.08
C LYS A 54 -1.37 20.72 7.13
N VAL A 55 -1.73 21.91 7.63
CA VAL A 55 -2.00 23.10 6.78
C VAL A 55 -0.69 23.77 6.34
N ALA A 56 0.38 23.65 7.13
CA ALA A 56 1.67 24.27 6.84
C ALA A 56 2.37 23.74 5.57
N HIS A 57 2.08 22.51 5.10
CA HIS A 57 2.71 21.98 3.89
C HIS A 57 2.03 22.37 2.56
N GLY A 58 0.85 23.02 2.60
CA GLY A 58 0.15 23.46 1.39
C GLY A 58 0.23 24.96 1.11
N ALA A 59 0.57 25.78 2.10
CA ALA A 59 0.45 27.24 2.02
C ALA A 59 1.73 28.02 2.34
N SER A 60 2.88 27.36 2.54
CA SER A 60 4.14 28.01 2.93
C SER A 60 4.89 28.67 1.76
N LYS A 61 4.19 29.33 0.83
CA LYS A 61 4.84 30.27 -0.09
C LYS A 61 4.86 31.71 0.44
N TRP A 62 4.15 31.98 1.54
CA TRP A 62 4.14 33.30 2.18
C TRP A 62 4.17 33.13 3.68
N LEU A 63 5.33 33.42 4.28
CA LEU A 63 5.59 33.91 5.65
C LEU A 63 6.70 33.18 6.43
N VAL A 64 7.77 33.95 6.61
CA VAL A 64 8.78 34.00 7.68
C VAL A 64 9.88 32.93 7.69
N ASP A 65 11.11 33.42 7.51
CA ASP A 65 12.36 32.70 7.76
C ASP A 65 12.42 32.26 9.22
N ALA A 66 12.44 30.95 9.46
CA ALA A 66 12.79 30.38 10.75
C ALA A 66 14.30 30.09 10.77
N ALA A 67 15.00 30.77 11.67
CA ALA A 67 16.38 30.51 12.04
C ALA A 67 16.57 29.05 12.54
N PRO A 68 17.80 28.51 12.53
CA PRO A 68 18.02 27.10 12.76
C PRO A 68 18.07 26.84 14.27
N GLU A 69 17.12 26.07 14.79
CA GLU A 69 17.26 25.44 16.11
C GLU A 69 17.26 23.93 15.96
N GLN A 70 18.46 23.39 16.21
CA GLN A 70 18.70 22.03 16.65
C GLN A 70 17.91 21.82 17.93
N ASP A 71 17.17 20.70 18.04
CA ASP A 71 17.16 19.88 19.26
C ASP A 71 16.37 18.57 19.07
N GLU A 72 17.16 17.51 19.15
CA GLU A 72 16.96 16.28 19.91
C GLU A 72 15.55 15.65 20.03
N ALA A 73 15.43 14.53 19.30
CA ALA A 73 15.19 13.23 19.91
C ALA A 73 13.98 13.08 20.86
N THR A 74 12.78 13.38 20.37
CA THR A 74 11.56 12.76 20.91
C THR A 74 11.02 11.75 19.91
N SER A 75 11.53 10.52 20.02
CA SER A 75 10.93 9.21 19.67
C SER A 75 9.53 9.20 19.00
N GLN A 76 9.42 9.77 17.80
CA GLN A 76 8.29 9.52 16.91
C GLN A 76 8.57 8.23 16.12
N ARG A 77 8.26 7.09 16.72
CA ARG A 77 8.13 5.82 15.98
C ARG A 77 6.83 5.84 15.17
N PHE A 78 6.74 6.71 14.17
CA PHE A 78 5.79 6.49 13.09
C PHE A 78 6.42 5.45 12.14
N ILE A 79 5.82 4.26 12.06
CA ILE A 79 6.19 3.21 11.11
C ILE A 79 6.02 3.69 9.65
N PHE A 80 5.32 4.81 9.44
CA PHE A 80 5.14 5.43 8.13
C PHE A 80 5.59 6.89 8.21
N PRO A 81 6.79 7.23 7.73
CA PRO A 81 7.19 8.63 7.65
C PRO A 81 6.26 9.37 6.68
N SER A 82 5.77 10.54 7.11
CA SER A 82 4.70 11.29 6.47
C SER A 82 5.13 12.07 5.23
N ASP A 83 6.40 11.98 4.84
CA ASP A 83 7.06 12.78 3.82
C ASP A 83 7.19 12.07 2.46
N GLY A 84 6.40 11.02 2.21
CA GLY A 84 6.61 10.18 1.02
C GLY A 84 7.85 9.29 1.16
N SER A 85 8.15 8.94 2.41
CA SER A 85 9.30 8.16 2.85
C SER A 85 9.74 7.11 1.85
N SER A 86 10.96 7.30 1.37
CA SER A 86 11.72 6.42 0.48
C SER A 86 11.24 4.97 0.58
N SER A 87 10.52 4.49 -0.43
CA SER A 87 10.54 3.05 -0.70
C SER A 87 12.03 2.68 -0.72
N ARG A 88 12.46 1.79 0.17
CA ARG A 88 13.84 1.31 0.19
C ARG A 88 13.82 -0.05 -0.46
N PRO A 89 14.27 -0.17 -1.72
CA PRO A 89 14.40 -1.47 -2.35
C PRO A 89 15.21 -2.37 -1.42
N SER A 90 14.70 -3.57 -1.17
CA SER A 90 15.45 -4.56 -0.42
C SER A 90 16.59 -5.04 -1.32
N ALA A 91 17.81 -4.53 -1.10
CA ALA A 91 18.99 -4.94 -1.84
C ALA A 91 19.20 -6.47 -1.76
N TYR A 92 18.83 -7.06 -0.62
CA TYR A 92 18.86 -8.51 -0.43
C TYR A 92 17.86 -9.24 -1.34
N GLN A 93 16.65 -8.70 -1.52
CA GLN A 93 15.63 -9.34 -2.37
C GLN A 93 16.06 -9.37 -3.84
N GLU A 94 16.70 -8.31 -4.32
CA GLU A 94 17.27 -8.24 -5.67
C GLU A 94 18.36 -9.30 -5.89
N LEU A 95 19.28 -9.44 -4.93
CA LEU A 95 20.34 -10.45 -4.97
C LEU A 95 19.77 -11.89 -4.93
N LEU A 96 18.77 -12.13 -4.09
CA LEU A 96 18.09 -13.42 -4.03
C LEU A 96 17.42 -13.76 -5.36
N ALA A 97 16.74 -12.80 -5.98
CA ALA A 97 16.05 -13.00 -7.24
C ALA A 97 17.02 -13.29 -8.38
N GLU A 98 18.18 -12.63 -8.40
CA GLU A 98 19.25 -12.89 -9.38
C GLU A 98 19.82 -14.30 -9.24
N ARG A 99 19.95 -14.81 -8.01
CA ARG A 99 20.51 -16.13 -7.72
C ARG A 99 19.46 -17.24 -7.60
N ALA A 100 18.20 -16.97 -7.95
CA ALA A 100 17.07 -17.85 -7.66
C ALA A 100 17.25 -19.28 -8.19
N GLU A 101 17.86 -19.50 -9.35
CA GLU A 101 18.07 -20.86 -9.88
C GLU A 101 19.20 -21.62 -9.15
N SER A 102 20.16 -20.90 -8.59
CA SER A 102 21.35 -21.48 -7.96
C SER A 102 21.16 -21.81 -6.48
N LEU A 103 20.07 -21.34 -5.88
CA LEU A 103 19.81 -21.50 -4.44
C LEU A 103 18.96 -22.75 -4.18
N PRO A 104 19.28 -23.53 -3.13
CA PRO A 104 18.52 -24.74 -2.78
C PRO A 104 17.23 -24.36 -2.04
N TRP A 105 16.20 -23.95 -2.78
CA TRP A 105 14.89 -23.69 -2.19
C TRP A 105 14.22 -24.97 -1.68
N ARG A 106 13.41 -24.84 -0.64
CA ARG A 106 12.57 -25.94 -0.18
C ARG A 106 11.53 -26.30 -1.23
N ASP A 107 11.31 -27.60 -1.39
CA ASP A 107 10.33 -28.18 -2.31
C ASP A 107 10.51 -27.72 -3.76
N HIS A 108 11.70 -27.22 -4.13
CA HIS A 108 12.01 -26.59 -5.41
C HIS A 108 11.06 -25.43 -5.79
N GLN A 109 10.43 -24.79 -4.79
CA GLN A 109 9.50 -23.68 -4.99
C GLN A 109 10.17 -22.34 -4.69
N LEU A 110 9.93 -21.37 -5.57
CA LEU A 110 10.41 -20.01 -5.38
C LEU A 110 9.59 -19.32 -4.28
N PRO A 111 10.21 -18.65 -3.29
CA PRO A 111 9.50 -18.01 -2.19
C PRO A 111 8.80 -16.68 -2.57
N TRP A 112 8.80 -16.29 -3.84
CA TRP A 112 8.11 -15.09 -4.29
C TRP A 112 6.65 -15.37 -4.60
N ARG A 113 5.83 -14.34 -4.40
CA ARG A 113 4.42 -14.34 -4.76
C ARG A 113 4.10 -13.20 -5.71
N SER A 114 3.37 -13.54 -6.76
CA SER A 114 2.76 -12.56 -7.66
C SER A 114 1.47 -12.00 -7.03
N LEU A 115 1.09 -10.78 -7.42
CA LEU A 115 -0.10 -10.12 -6.93
C LEU A 115 -1.17 -10.08 -8.02
N VAL A 116 -2.39 -10.46 -7.65
CA VAL A 116 -3.56 -10.44 -8.52
C VAL A 116 -4.60 -9.48 -7.94
N PHE A 117 -5.04 -8.53 -8.76
CA PHE A 117 -6.06 -7.55 -8.42
C PHE A 117 -7.39 -7.96 -9.04
N SER A 118 -8.43 -8.05 -8.23
CA SER A 118 -9.81 -8.32 -8.66
C SER A 118 -10.52 -7.05 -9.12
N ASP A 119 -11.73 -7.23 -9.69
CA ASP A 119 -12.53 -6.12 -10.17
C ASP A 119 -13.09 -5.19 -9.10
N ALA A 120 -13.12 -5.65 -7.84
CA ALA A 120 -13.45 -4.82 -6.69
C ALA A 120 -12.45 -3.68 -6.45
N CYS A 121 -11.26 -3.69 -7.08
CA CYS A 121 -10.28 -2.63 -6.89
C CYS A 121 -10.78 -1.27 -7.42
N ASN A 122 -11.02 -0.34 -6.50
CA ASN A 122 -11.43 1.05 -6.78
C ASN A 122 -10.26 2.00 -7.15
N ALA A 123 -9.04 1.47 -7.30
CA ALA A 123 -7.83 2.22 -7.63
C ALA A 123 -7.50 3.43 -6.71
N CYS A 124 -7.75 3.32 -5.41
CA CYS A 124 -7.34 4.32 -4.40
C CYS A 124 -5.80 4.44 -4.19
N LEU A 125 -5.01 3.53 -4.76
CA LEU A 125 -3.53 3.50 -4.73
C LEU A 125 -2.86 3.39 -3.35
N THR A 126 -3.62 3.22 -2.26
CA THR A 126 -3.05 3.09 -0.90
C THR A 126 -2.03 1.96 -0.81
N CYS A 127 -2.28 0.82 -1.45
CA CYS A 127 -1.36 -0.31 -1.47
C CYS A 127 -0.02 0.01 -2.15
N ALA A 128 -0.04 0.80 -3.21
CA ALA A 128 1.17 1.18 -3.94
C ALA A 128 1.96 2.26 -3.19
N GLN A 129 1.26 3.27 -2.66
CA GLN A 129 1.87 4.35 -1.87
C GLN A 129 2.51 3.87 -0.57
N ARG A 130 2.01 2.77 0.01
CA ARG A 130 2.51 2.20 1.27
C ARG A 130 3.42 1.00 1.07
N CYS A 131 3.80 0.66 -0.16
CA CYS A 131 4.72 -0.45 -0.41
C CYS A 131 6.12 -0.10 0.11
N PRO A 132 6.64 -0.77 1.16
CA PRO A 132 7.89 -0.38 1.80
C PRO A 132 9.12 -0.58 0.90
N THR A 133 9.04 -1.52 -0.04
CA THR A 133 10.13 -1.86 -0.96
C THR A 133 10.01 -1.19 -2.32
N GLY A 134 8.88 -0.54 -2.61
CA GLY A 134 8.59 0.03 -3.94
C GLY A 134 8.29 -1.00 -5.01
N ALA A 135 7.98 -2.24 -4.63
CA ALA A 135 7.55 -3.27 -5.56
C ALA A 135 6.29 -2.87 -6.33
N LEU A 136 5.37 -2.12 -5.71
CA LEU A 136 4.18 -1.56 -6.35
C LEU A 136 4.43 -0.09 -6.71
N VAL A 137 4.42 0.22 -8.01
CA VAL A 137 4.70 1.55 -8.55
C VAL A 137 3.40 2.14 -9.11
N PRO A 138 2.85 3.21 -8.51
CA PRO A 138 1.67 3.86 -9.05
C PRO A 138 2.02 4.63 -10.34
N LYS A 139 1.11 4.58 -11.30
CA LYS A 139 1.17 5.35 -12.56
C LYS A 139 -0.19 5.97 -12.81
N GLU A 140 -0.24 7.29 -12.75
CA GLU A 140 -1.45 8.07 -12.97
C GLU A 140 -1.28 8.94 -14.21
N THR A 141 -2.29 8.93 -15.08
CA THR A 141 -2.42 9.83 -16.22
C THR A 141 -3.79 10.51 -16.16
N LYS A 142 -4.06 11.46 -17.06
CA LYS A 142 -5.37 12.13 -17.11
C LYS A 142 -6.55 11.17 -17.32
N SER A 143 -6.31 10.07 -18.02
CA SER A 143 -7.34 9.12 -18.46
C SER A 143 -7.22 7.74 -17.82
N THR A 144 -6.14 7.44 -17.08
CA THR A 144 -5.92 6.09 -16.55
C THR A 144 -5.18 6.11 -15.22
N ILE A 145 -5.48 5.12 -14.38
CA ILE A 145 -4.71 4.76 -13.20
C ILE A 145 -4.20 3.34 -13.39
N SER A 146 -2.93 3.10 -13.10
CA SER A 146 -2.34 1.76 -13.17
C SER A 146 -1.37 1.55 -12.02
N ILE A 147 -1.18 0.29 -11.65
CA ILE A 147 -0.09 -0.13 -10.75
C ILE A 147 0.82 -1.07 -11.54
N LEU A 148 2.10 -0.72 -11.58
CA LEU A 148 3.15 -1.62 -12.07
C LEU A 148 3.73 -2.40 -10.90
N PHE A 149 4.07 -3.66 -11.12
CA PHE A 149 4.61 -4.55 -10.09
C PHE A 149 5.99 -5.06 -10.49
N ARG A 150 6.96 -4.85 -9.62
CA ARG A 150 8.33 -5.37 -9.70
C ARG A 150 8.43 -6.58 -8.77
N LEU A 151 8.23 -7.77 -9.33
CA LEU A 151 8.21 -9.01 -8.58
C LEU A 151 9.48 -9.22 -7.73
N ARG A 152 10.66 -8.92 -8.28
CA ARG A 152 11.97 -9.03 -7.58
C ARG A 152 12.10 -8.17 -6.33
N GLN A 153 11.32 -7.10 -6.21
CA GLN A 153 11.37 -6.18 -5.07
C GLN A 153 10.33 -6.54 -4.01
N CYS A 154 9.40 -7.46 -4.31
CA CYS A 154 8.37 -7.89 -3.39
C CYS A 154 8.96 -8.83 -2.34
N THR A 155 8.74 -8.52 -1.07
CA THR A 155 9.14 -9.34 0.09
C THR A 155 8.00 -10.16 0.67
N ASP A 156 6.84 -10.20 -0.01
CA ASP A 156 5.62 -10.87 0.45
C ASP A 156 5.15 -10.43 1.86
N CYS A 157 5.36 -9.16 2.21
CA CYS A 157 5.00 -8.64 3.54
C CYS A 157 3.49 -8.57 3.84
N GLY A 158 2.61 -8.84 2.85
CA GLY A 158 1.15 -8.83 3.00
C GLY A 158 0.49 -7.45 3.20
N LEU A 159 1.26 -6.37 3.37
CA LEU A 159 0.74 -5.05 3.71
C LEU A 159 -0.26 -4.51 2.66
N CYS A 160 -0.03 -4.80 1.38
CA CYS A 160 -0.94 -4.37 0.31
C CYS A 160 -2.36 -4.92 0.49
N GLY A 161 -2.50 -6.20 0.85
CA GLY A 161 -3.79 -6.83 1.13
C GLY A 161 -4.45 -6.26 2.39
N HIS A 162 -3.68 -6.06 3.46
CA HIS A 162 -4.21 -5.48 4.71
C HIS A 162 -4.69 -4.04 4.58
N LEU A 163 -4.06 -3.25 3.71
CA LEU A 163 -4.43 -1.86 3.47
C LEU A 163 -5.55 -1.69 2.43
N CYS A 164 -5.96 -2.75 1.73
CA CYS A 164 -6.98 -2.66 0.71
C CYS A 164 -8.37 -2.67 1.36
N PRO A 165 -9.13 -1.56 1.32
CA PRO A 165 -10.46 -1.52 1.94
C PRO A 165 -11.44 -2.46 1.23
N GLU A 166 -11.26 -2.66 -0.08
CA GLU A 166 -12.11 -3.51 -0.92
C GLU A 166 -11.72 -5.01 -0.88
N SER A 167 -10.68 -5.37 -0.11
CA SER A 167 -10.12 -6.73 -0.11
C SER A 167 -9.78 -7.28 -1.50
N ALA A 168 -9.40 -6.39 -2.43
CA ALA A 168 -9.30 -6.70 -3.85
C ALA A 168 -7.99 -7.39 -4.28
N ILE A 169 -7.07 -7.67 -3.36
CA ILE A 169 -5.71 -8.15 -3.66
C ILE A 169 -5.53 -9.58 -3.15
N SER A 170 -5.07 -10.47 -4.03
CA SER A 170 -4.72 -11.86 -3.72
C SER A 170 -3.29 -12.18 -4.21
N CYS A 171 -2.70 -13.26 -3.70
CA CYS A 171 -1.32 -13.64 -4.01
C CYS A 171 -1.26 -15.02 -4.69
N ALA A 172 -0.56 -15.12 -5.82
CA ALA A 172 -0.28 -16.35 -6.54
C ALA A 172 1.19 -16.78 -6.39
N SER A 173 1.49 -18.07 -6.50
CA SER A 173 2.88 -18.57 -6.53
C SER A 173 3.56 -18.19 -7.85
N VAL A 174 4.85 -17.90 -7.79
CA VAL A 174 5.69 -17.69 -8.98
C VAL A 174 6.16 -19.06 -9.49
N ALA A 175 5.95 -19.35 -10.78
CA ALA A 175 6.23 -20.65 -11.35
C ALA A 175 7.69 -20.80 -11.80
N SER A 176 8.31 -19.71 -12.27
CA SER A 176 9.66 -19.76 -12.83
C SER A 176 10.55 -18.56 -12.44
N SER A 177 11.85 -18.78 -12.51
CA SER A 177 12.88 -17.74 -12.35
C SER A 177 12.81 -16.68 -13.46
N GLU A 178 12.23 -16.99 -14.62
CA GLU A 178 12.05 -16.05 -15.72
C GLU A 178 11.10 -14.91 -15.33
N GLU A 179 10.02 -15.23 -14.60
CA GLU A 179 9.11 -14.22 -14.06
C GLU A 179 9.83 -13.25 -13.12
N LEU A 180 10.83 -13.72 -12.37
CA LEU A 180 11.65 -12.84 -11.55
C LEU A 180 12.45 -11.90 -12.45
N ARG A 181 13.07 -12.37 -13.54
CA ARG A 181 13.84 -11.49 -14.44
C ARG A 181 12.98 -10.54 -15.26
N ALA A 182 11.67 -10.78 -15.35
CA ALA A 182 10.76 -9.95 -16.10
C ALA A 182 10.76 -8.50 -15.60
N PRO A 183 10.65 -7.51 -16.50
CA PRO A 183 10.50 -6.11 -16.10
C PRO A 183 9.19 -5.89 -15.34
N ALA A 184 9.06 -4.70 -14.74
CA ALA A 184 7.84 -4.31 -14.08
C ALA A 184 6.64 -4.42 -15.02
N HIS A 185 5.63 -5.23 -14.67
CA HIS A 185 4.43 -5.42 -15.48
C HIS A 185 3.21 -4.82 -14.79
N ARG A 186 2.16 -4.55 -15.56
CA ARG A 186 0.94 -3.94 -15.05
C ARG A 186 0.07 -5.00 -14.37
N VAL A 187 -0.23 -4.81 -13.10
CA VAL A 187 -1.10 -5.73 -12.30
C VAL A 187 -2.48 -5.15 -12.06
N MET A 188 -2.64 -3.84 -12.19
CA MET A 188 -3.93 -3.17 -12.11
C MET A 188 -3.99 -2.06 -13.15
N HIS A 189 -5.15 -1.92 -13.80
CA HIS A 189 -5.45 -0.88 -14.75
C HIS A 189 -6.91 -0.44 -14.64
N ARG A 190 -7.15 0.86 -14.53
CA ARG A 190 -8.48 1.46 -14.56
C ARG A 190 -8.48 2.69 -15.46
N SER A 191 -9.51 2.79 -16.30
CA SER A 191 -9.79 3.99 -17.08
C SER A 191 -10.52 5.01 -16.21
N LEU A 192 -10.21 6.28 -16.38
CA LEU A 192 -10.90 7.39 -15.73
C LEU A 192 -11.88 8.02 -16.71
N ARG A 193 -13.03 8.43 -16.18
CA ARG A 193 -13.99 9.30 -16.89
C ARG A 193 -14.12 10.61 -16.13
N GLN A 194 -14.46 11.68 -16.85
CA GLN A 194 -14.84 12.95 -16.23
C GLN A 194 -16.32 12.90 -15.85
N CYS A 195 -16.63 13.29 -14.62
CA CYS A 195 -18.00 13.41 -14.13
C CYS A 195 -18.73 14.55 -14.87
N ALA A 196 -19.93 14.30 -15.39
CA ALA A 196 -20.74 15.34 -16.04
C ALA A 196 -21.20 16.46 -15.09
N GLY A 197 -21.30 16.18 -13.79
CA GLY A 197 -21.71 17.15 -12.76
C GLY A 197 -20.57 18.04 -12.24
N CYS A 198 -19.45 17.44 -11.84
CA CYS A 198 -18.34 18.16 -11.18
C CYS A 198 -17.03 18.22 -11.97
N ALA A 199 -16.98 17.65 -13.18
CA ALA A 199 -15.80 17.56 -14.04
C ALA A 199 -14.58 16.82 -13.46
N ARG A 200 -14.69 16.25 -12.25
CA ARG A 200 -13.62 15.46 -11.62
C ARG A 200 -13.46 14.11 -12.32
N SER A 201 -12.21 13.67 -12.48
CA SER A 201 -11.90 12.31 -12.93
C SER A 201 -12.26 11.29 -11.85
N PHE A 202 -12.98 10.23 -12.23
CA PHE A 202 -13.34 9.13 -11.35
C PHE A 202 -13.20 7.78 -12.05
N VAL A 203 -13.06 6.74 -11.25
CA VAL A 203 -13.04 5.35 -11.73
C VAL A 203 -14.49 4.88 -11.85
N PRO A 204 -14.96 4.54 -13.06
CA PRO A 204 -16.32 4.05 -13.23
C PRO A 204 -16.44 2.62 -12.68
N GLY A 205 -17.46 2.40 -11.83
CA GLY A 205 -17.94 1.07 -11.48
C GLY A 205 -18.81 0.45 -12.58
N PRO A 206 -19.18 -0.84 -12.46
CA PRO A 206 -19.97 -1.55 -13.47
C PRO A 206 -21.32 -0.86 -13.76
N ASP A 207 -21.98 -0.34 -12.72
CA ASP A 207 -23.27 0.35 -12.82
C ASP A 207 -23.13 1.88 -12.75
N SER A 208 -21.92 2.41 -12.91
CA SER A 208 -21.71 3.86 -12.84
C SER A 208 -22.16 4.55 -14.12
N GLY A 209 -23.11 5.48 -13.99
CA GLY A 209 -23.54 6.37 -15.06
C GLY A 209 -22.49 7.42 -15.42
N GLU A 210 -22.96 8.59 -15.85
CA GLU A 210 -22.09 9.73 -16.22
C GLU A 210 -21.58 10.54 -15.00
N LEU A 211 -22.12 10.23 -13.82
CA LEU A 211 -21.79 10.89 -12.56
C LEU A 211 -20.83 10.06 -11.72
N CYS A 212 -19.94 10.74 -10.99
CA CYS A 212 -19.15 10.09 -9.94
C CYS A 212 -20.04 9.75 -8.74
N THR A 213 -19.58 8.84 -7.88
CA THR A 213 -20.34 8.39 -6.69
C THR A 213 -20.81 9.54 -5.81
N THR A 214 -20.01 10.59 -5.63
CA THR A 214 -20.41 11.76 -4.84
C THR A 214 -21.57 12.51 -5.49
N CYS A 215 -21.47 12.85 -6.78
CA CYS A 215 -22.54 13.56 -7.49
C CYS A 215 -23.80 12.71 -7.65
N GLN A 216 -23.64 11.39 -7.79
CA GLN A 216 -24.77 10.47 -7.81
C GLN A 216 -25.50 10.50 -6.46
N ASN A 217 -24.78 10.36 -5.35
CA ASN A 217 -25.38 10.41 -4.02
C ASN A 217 -26.07 11.76 -3.73
N GLU A 218 -25.48 12.88 -4.16
CA GLU A 218 -26.10 14.20 -4.05
C GLU A 218 -27.41 14.28 -4.84
N LEU A 219 -27.45 13.70 -6.05
CA LEU A 219 -28.65 13.64 -6.87
C LEU A 219 -29.72 12.72 -6.25
N ASP A 220 -29.33 11.59 -5.68
CA ASP A 220 -30.25 10.63 -5.06
C ASP A 220 -30.92 11.25 -3.83
N VAL A 221 -30.12 11.85 -2.93
CA VAL A 221 -30.65 12.64 -1.80
C VAL A 221 -31.56 13.75 -2.31
N ALA A 222 -31.22 14.37 -3.44
CA ALA A 222 -32.02 15.42 -4.05
C ALA A 222 -33.39 14.94 -4.57
N ASN A 223 -33.50 13.68 -4.97
CA ASN A 223 -34.74 13.09 -5.46
C ASN A 223 -35.59 12.55 -4.31
N ASP A 224 -34.94 12.00 -3.28
CA ASP A 224 -35.60 11.50 -2.08
C ASP A 224 -36.34 12.62 -1.33
N TRP A 225 -35.76 13.83 -1.21
CA TRP A 225 -36.51 14.93 -0.59
C TRP A 225 -37.71 15.37 -1.42
N LYS A 226 -37.61 15.31 -2.76
CA LYS A 226 -38.73 15.71 -3.65
C LYS A 226 -39.90 14.76 -3.51
N THR A 227 -39.63 13.46 -3.47
CA THR A 227 -40.68 12.44 -3.28
C THR A 227 -41.37 12.61 -1.95
N MET A 228 -40.62 12.84 -0.86
CA MET A 228 -41.21 13.11 0.47
C MET A 228 -42.12 14.35 0.50
N LEU A 229 -41.79 15.41 -0.25
CA LEU A 229 -42.65 16.60 -0.32
C LEU A 229 -43.94 16.34 -1.10
N ILE A 230 -43.86 15.58 -2.20
CA ILE A 230 -45.01 15.25 -3.05
C ILE A 230 -45.98 14.32 -2.31
N ASP A 231 -45.47 13.33 -1.56
CA ASP A 231 -46.31 12.39 -0.81
C ASP A 231 -46.97 13.00 0.45
N SER A 232 -46.52 14.19 0.87
CA SER A 232 -47.05 14.94 2.02
C SER A 232 -48.18 15.92 1.67
N SER A 233 -48.50 16.07 0.38
CA SER A 233 -49.52 16.96 -0.18
C SER A 233 -50.70 16.18 -0.78
#